data_AF-A0A5A7V8U5-F1
#
_entry.id   AF-A0A5A7V8U5-F1
#
_cell.length_a   1.000
_cell.length_b   1.000
_cell.length_c   1.000
_cell.angle_alpha   90.00
_cell.angle_beta   90.00
_cell.angle_gamma   90.00
#
_symmetry.space_group_name_H-M   'P 1'
#
loop_
_entity.id
_entity.type
_entity.pdbx_description
1 polymer ?
#
loop_
_entity_poly.entity_id
_entity_poly.type
_entity_poly.pdbx_seq_one_letter_code
_entity_poly.pdbx_strand_id
1 'polypeptide(L)'
;MTMEQYDAEFDMLSRFAPDVIRDEAAKTEKFVRGLRLDIRGLAREVAREKPLCATCGKYHLGRCLFRTRTCFKRSQEGHTADRCPMRLTGVTQNQGASAP
;
A
#
# COMPACT_ATOMS: atom_id res chain seq x y z
N MET A 1 10.33 -19.20 -8.77
CA MET A 1 10.41 -17.74 -8.58
C MET A 1 9.69 -17.44 -7.26
N THR A 2 10.37 -16.85 -6.28
CA THR A 2 9.72 -16.44 -5.02
C THR A 2 8.97 -15.12 -5.23
N MET A 3 8.00 -14.81 -4.37
CA MET A 3 7.27 -13.53 -4.45
C MET A 3 8.23 -12.34 -4.35
N GLU A 4 9.24 -12.43 -3.48
CA GLU A 4 10.25 -11.37 -3.31
C GLU A 4 11.10 -11.13 -4.57
N GLN A 5 11.45 -12.20 -5.28
CA GLN A 5 12.20 -12.09 -6.54
C GLN A 5 11.36 -11.44 -7.64
N TYR A 6 10.07 -11.79 -7.71
CA TYR A 6 9.14 -11.19 -8.64
C TYR A 6 8.95 -9.70 -8.37
N ASP A 7 8.78 -9.31 -7.11
CA ASP A 7 8.61 -7.91 -6.71
C ASP A 7 9.83 -7.08 -7.09
N ALA A 8 11.05 -7.60 -6.82
CA ALA A 8 12.28 -6.94 -7.20
C ALA A 8 12.42 -6.77 -8.73
N GLU A 9 12.07 -7.80 -9.50
CA GLU A 9 12.11 -7.76 -10.96
C GLU A 9 11.10 -6.77 -11.53
N PHE A 10 9.87 -6.77 -11.01
CA PHE A 10 8.83 -5.82 -11.39
C PHE A 10 9.27 -4.38 -11.13
N ASP A 11 9.83 -4.09 -9.96
CA ASP A 11 10.27 -2.75 -9.60
C ASP A 11 11.43 -2.28 -10.50
N MET A 12 12.37 -3.17 -10.84
CA MET A 12 13.44 -2.86 -11.81
C MET A 12 12.88 -2.53 -13.20
N LEU A 13 11.88 -3.28 -13.67
CA LEU A 13 11.27 -3.10 -14.99
C LEU A 13 10.32 -1.91 -15.06
N SER A 14 9.69 -1.53 -13.94
CA SER A 14 8.73 -0.42 -13.88
C SER A 14 9.31 0.92 -14.36
N ARG A 15 10.63 1.11 -14.20
CA ARG A 15 11.38 2.31 -14.63
C ARG A 15 11.31 2.57 -16.13
N PHE A 16 11.05 1.54 -16.93
CA PHE A 16 10.94 1.65 -18.39
C PHE A 16 9.52 2.01 -18.86
N ALA A 17 8.55 2.10 -17.95
CA ALA A 17 7.17 2.42 -18.30
C ALA A 17 6.55 3.45 -17.31
N PRO A 18 7.18 4.62 -17.12
CA PRO A 18 6.77 5.60 -16.12
C PRO A 18 5.35 6.13 -16.35
N ASP A 19 4.91 6.32 -17.61
CA ASP A 19 3.54 6.75 -17.92
C ASP A 19 2.50 5.66 -17.63
N VAL A 20 2.95 4.41 -17.64
CA VAL A 20 2.12 3.22 -17.50
C VAL A 20 1.99 2.85 -16.02
N ILE A 21 2.96 3.19 -15.18
CA ILE A 21 3.05 2.85 -13.76
C ILE A 21 3.44 4.12 -12.98
N ARG A 22 2.73 5.22 -13.26
CA ARG A 22 3.08 6.54 -12.72
C ARG A 22 2.89 6.64 -11.21
N ASP A 23 1.86 5.99 -10.70
CA ASP A 23 1.46 5.98 -9.31
C ASP A 23 0.84 4.63 -8.92
N GLU A 24 0.73 4.38 -7.63
CA GLU A 24 0.21 3.11 -7.08
C GLU A 24 -1.23 2.82 -7.52
N ALA A 25 -2.05 3.85 -7.76
CA ALA A 25 -3.41 3.65 -8.25
C ALA A 25 -3.38 3.16 -9.70
N ALA A 26 -2.55 3.74 -10.56
CA ALA A 26 -2.35 3.29 -11.93
C ALA A 26 -1.78 1.86 -12.03
N LYS A 27 -0.81 1.51 -11.16
CA LYS A 27 -0.25 0.15 -11.05
C LYS A 27 -1.33 -0.87 -10.68
N THR A 28 -2.13 -0.53 -9.67
CA THR A 28 -3.24 -1.37 -9.21
C THR A 28 -4.31 -1.51 -10.28
N GLU A 29 -4.68 -0.43 -10.97
CA GLU A 29 -5.69 -0.48 -12.02
C GLU A 29 -5.26 -1.36 -13.20
N LYS A 30 -3.99 -1.29 -13.61
CA LYS A 30 -3.45 -2.17 -14.65
C LYS A 30 -3.47 -3.64 -14.23
N PHE A 31 -3.06 -3.93 -12.99
CA PHE A 31 -3.15 -5.26 -12.44
C PHE A 31 -4.60 -5.78 -12.47
N VAL A 32 -5.54 -4.98 -11.96
CA VAL A 32 -6.98 -5.28 -11.94
C VAL A 32 -7.52 -5.49 -13.36
N ARG A 33 -7.07 -4.71 -14.35
CA ARG A 33 -7.49 -4.84 -15.75
C ARG A 33 -7.09 -6.19 -16.36
N GLY A 34 -5.94 -6.73 -15.96
CA GLY A 34 -5.42 -8.03 -16.41
C GLY A 34 -6.05 -9.25 -15.71
N LEU A 35 -6.83 -9.06 -14.65
CA LEU A 35 -7.50 -10.16 -13.95
C LEU A 35 -8.63 -10.76 -14.78
N ARG A 36 -8.87 -12.07 -14.57
CA ARG A 36 -10.09 -12.75 -15.04
C ARG A 36 -11.34 -12.04 -14.51
N LEU A 37 -12.43 -12.05 -15.28
CA LEU A 37 -13.61 -11.21 -15.02
C LEU A 37 -14.24 -11.45 -13.64
N ASP A 38 -14.28 -12.70 -13.20
CA ASP A 38 -14.73 -13.16 -11.89
C ASP A 38 -13.89 -12.56 -10.75
N ILE A 39 -12.56 -12.65 -10.85
CA ILE A 39 -11.63 -12.13 -9.84
C ILE A 39 -11.62 -10.58 -9.86
N ARG A 40 -11.75 -10.00 -11.06
CA ARG A 40 -11.77 -8.54 -11.25
C ARG A 40 -12.96 -7.89 -10.59
N GLY A 41 -14.14 -8.52 -10.65
CA GLY A 41 -15.35 -8.06 -9.97
C GLY A 41 -15.11 -7.95 -8.47
N LEU A 42 -14.64 -9.04 -7.86
CA LEU A 42 -14.33 -9.09 -6.44
C LEU A 42 -13.27 -8.06 -6.02
N ALA A 43 -12.18 -7.94 -6.77
CA ALA A 43 -11.11 -6.98 -6.47
C ALA A 43 -11.61 -5.53 -6.47
N ARG A 44 -12.52 -5.18 -7.39
CA ARG A 44 -13.13 -3.84 -7.48
C ARG A 44 -14.10 -3.56 -6.34
N GLU A 45 -14.87 -4.56 -5.94
CA GLU A 45 -15.81 -4.48 -4.81
C GLU A 45 -15.05 -4.27 -3.49
N VAL A 46 -14.07 -5.13 -3.21
CA VAL A 46 -13.20 -5.04 -2.02
C VAL A 46 -12.46 -3.70 -1.93
N ALA A 47 -12.04 -3.14 -3.07
CA ALA A 47 -11.40 -1.83 -3.12
C ALA A 47 -12.35 -0.66 -2.79
N ARG A 48 -13.64 -0.77 -3.15
CA ARG A 48 -14.67 0.25 -2.89
C ARG A 48 -15.17 0.20 -1.45
N GLU A 49 -15.19 -0.99 -0.84
CA GLU A 49 -15.76 -1.21 0.48
C GLU A 49 -14.80 -0.97 1.65
N LYS A 50 -13.60 -0.43 1.43
CA LYS A 50 -12.74 -0.03 2.56
C LYS A 50 -13.38 1.13 3.30
N PRO A 51 -13.82 0.97 4.57
CA PRO A 51 -14.32 2.10 5.33
C PRO A 51 -13.19 3.04 5.73
N LEU A 52 -13.50 4.32 5.88
CA LEU A 52 -12.62 5.28 6.54
C LEU A 52 -12.52 4.92 8.03
N CYS A 53 -11.30 4.70 8.52
CA CYS A 53 -11.10 4.41 9.93
C CYS A 53 -11.23 5.67 10.79
N ALA A 54 -12.19 5.66 11.73
CA ALA A 54 -12.35 6.74 12.71
C ALA A 54 -11.17 6.90 13.68
N THR A 55 -10.30 5.89 13.82
CA THR A 55 -9.14 5.92 14.74
C THR A 55 -7.88 6.53 14.12
N CYS A 56 -7.65 6.32 12.81
CA CYS A 56 -6.41 6.75 12.15
C CYS A 56 -6.62 7.58 10.87
N GLY A 57 -7.87 7.78 10.44
CA GLY A 57 -8.20 8.55 9.23
C GLY A 57 -7.78 7.89 7.91
N LYS A 58 -7.40 6.60 7.91
CA LYS A 58 -7.01 5.85 6.69
C LYS A 58 -8.08 4.83 6.29
N TYR A 59 -8.15 4.52 5.01
CA TYR A 59 -9.04 3.49 4.44
C TYR A 59 -8.42 2.08 4.59
N HIS A 60 -9.03 1.21 5.38
CA HIS A 60 -8.56 -0.17 5.55
C HIS A 60 -9.68 -1.13 5.95
N LEU A 61 -9.47 -2.43 5.73
CA LEU A 61 -10.35 -3.49 6.21
C LEU A 61 -9.87 -3.98 7.58
N GLY A 62 -10.79 -4.49 8.40
CA GLY A 62 -10.47 -5.07 9.71
C GLY A 62 -10.11 -4.04 10.80
N ARG A 63 -9.63 -4.55 11.95
CA ARG A 63 -9.35 -3.75 13.15
C ARG A 63 -8.19 -2.77 12.91
N CYS A 64 -8.38 -1.51 13.32
CA CYS A 64 -7.31 -0.52 13.29
C CYS A 64 -6.24 -0.82 14.33
N LEU A 65 -4.98 -0.89 13.89
CA LEU A 65 -3.81 -1.13 14.74
C LEU A 65 -3.01 0.14 15.07
N PHE A 66 -3.51 1.30 14.66
CA PHE A 66 -2.84 2.58 14.90
C PHE A 66 -2.56 2.83 16.39
N ARG A 67 -3.51 2.45 17.25
CA ARG A 67 -3.38 2.64 18.71
C ARG A 67 -2.58 1.53 19.40
N THR A 68 -2.41 0.37 18.77
CA THR A 68 -1.70 -0.76 19.39
C THR A 68 -0.18 -0.61 19.33
N ARG A 69 0.35 0.39 18.60
CA ARG A 69 1.79 0.71 18.50
C ARG A 69 2.67 -0.53 18.25
N THR A 70 2.18 -1.44 17.42
CA THR A 70 2.85 -2.71 17.14
C THR A 70 3.57 -2.61 15.80
N CYS A 71 4.88 -2.79 15.80
CA CYS A 71 5.68 -2.88 14.58
C CYS A 71 5.76 -4.35 14.18
N PHE A 72 5.38 -4.68 12.94
CA PHE A 72 5.39 -6.06 12.44
C PHE A 72 6.73 -6.48 11.82
N LYS A 73 7.65 -5.53 11.57
CA LYS A 73 8.95 -5.80 10.93
C LYS A 73 10.05 -6.25 11.89
N ARG A 74 9.90 -5.94 13.17
CA ARG A 74 10.67 -6.49 14.29
C ARG A 74 9.64 -6.76 15.36
N SER A 75 9.64 -7.94 15.99
CA SER A 75 8.74 -8.27 17.11
C SER A 75 8.97 -7.41 18.37
N GLN A 76 9.03 -6.09 18.24
CA GLN A 76 9.18 -5.11 19.31
C GLN A 76 7.93 -4.25 19.39
N GLU A 77 7.36 -4.21 20.59
CA GLU A 77 6.24 -3.37 20.98
C GLU A 77 6.69 -1.92 21.26
N GLY A 78 5.85 -0.94 20.92
CA GLY A 78 6.03 0.46 21.32
C GLY A 78 6.09 1.50 20.19
N HIS A 79 6.18 1.09 18.92
CA HIS A 79 6.18 2.00 17.76
C HIS A 79 5.39 1.44 16.55
N THR A 80 4.78 2.31 15.75
CA THR A 80 4.19 1.93 14.46
C THR A 80 5.24 1.89 13.36
N ALA A 81 4.95 1.19 12.24
CA ALA A 81 5.90 0.98 11.14
C ALA A 81 6.49 2.29 10.56
N ASP A 82 5.77 3.41 10.61
CA ASP A 82 6.23 4.74 10.17
C ASP A 82 7.37 5.33 11.04
N ARG A 83 7.45 4.88 12.30
CA ARG A 83 8.49 5.23 13.28
C ARG A 83 9.44 4.07 13.55
N CYS A 84 9.45 3.04 12.70
CA CYS A 84 10.39 1.93 12.85
C CYS A 84 11.83 2.42 12.58
N PRO A 85 12.78 2.22 13.51
CA PRO A 85 14.17 2.65 13.34
C PRO A 85 14.89 1.90 12.20
N MET A 86 14.36 0.78 11.73
CA MET A 86 14.78 0.15 10.47
C MET A 86 13.91 0.64 9.31
N ARG A 87 14.17 1.87 8.90
CA ARG A 87 13.59 2.44 7.67
C ARG A 87 14.24 1.77 6.45
N LEU A 88 13.59 0.76 5.89
CA LEU A 88 13.62 0.63 4.43
C LEU A 88 12.78 1.79 3.91
N THR A 89 13.42 2.71 3.20
CA THR A 89 12.83 3.88 2.55
C THR A 89 11.74 3.45 1.56
N GLY A 90 10.54 3.18 2.06
CA GLY A 90 9.32 3.08 1.29
C GLY A 90 8.71 4.47 1.20
N VAL A 91 8.76 5.04 -0.01
CA VAL A 91 8.14 6.31 -0.39
C VAL A 91 6.67 6.36 0.06
N THR A 92 6.33 7.38 0.85
CA THR A 92 5.15 8.25 0.75
C THR A 92 5.14 9.23 1.92
N GLN A 93 5.79 10.38 1.73
CA GLN A 93 5.48 11.60 2.47
C GLN A 93 4.64 12.47 1.53
N ASN A 94 3.33 12.30 1.57
CA ASN A 94 2.40 13.29 1.06
C ASN A 94 2.33 14.41 2.11
N GLN A 95 3.04 15.49 1.78
CA GLN A 95 3.02 16.79 2.42
C GLN A 95 1.57 17.21 2.73
N GLY A 96 1.30 17.52 4.00
CA GLY A 96 0.16 18.34 4.35
C GLY A 96 0.47 19.77 3.94
N ALA A 97 -0.12 20.21 2.83
CA ALA A 97 -0.03 21.58 2.36
C ALA A 97 -0.68 22.53 3.38
N SER A 98 0.05 23.56 3.79
CA SER A 98 -0.48 24.75 4.43
C SER A 98 -1.40 25.52 3.49
N ALA A 99 -2.48 26.10 4.02
CA ALA A 99 -2.90 27.51 3.89
C ALA A 99 -4.41 27.69 4.18
N PRO A 100 -4.89 28.91 4.52
CA PRO A 100 -4.17 30.14 4.85
C PRO A 100 -4.17 30.46 6.36
#